data_AF-A0A3B9U0U0-F1
#
_entry.id   AF-A0A3B9U0U0-F1
#
_cell.length_a   1.000
_cell.length_b   1.000
_cell.length_c   1.000
_cell.angle_alpha   90.00
_cell.angle_beta   90.00
_cell.angle_gamma   90.00
#
_symmetry.space_group_name_H-M   'P 1'
#
loop_
_entity.id
_entity.type
_entity.pdbx_description
1 polymer ?
#
loop_
_entity_poly.entity_id
_entity_poly.type
_entity_poly.pdbx_seq_one_letter_code
_entity_poly.pdbx_strand_id
1 'polypeptide(L)'
;GVLTGLLPQGGRPVRDGAELALDGNIVGHVTSGGFAPSLDAPAALGFVEAALATPGTEIMAVVRGRETPVVTAALPLVPHRYIRG
;
A
#
# COMPACT_ATOMS: atom_id res chain seq x y z
N GLY A 1 -5.93 4.54 -12.31
CA GLY A 1 -5.44 3.49 -11.40
C GLY A 1 -6.59 2.87 -10.64
N VAL A 2 -6.37 1.72 -10.01
CA VAL A 2 -7.29 1.05 -9.10
C VAL A 2 -6.85 1.35 -7.67
N LEU A 3 -7.79 1.75 -6.81
CA LEU A 3 -7.52 1.94 -5.38
C LEU A 3 -7.29 0.57 -4.74
N THR A 4 -6.16 0.40 -4.07
CA THR A 4 -5.81 -0.87 -3.42
C THR A 4 -5.21 -0.64 -2.05
N GLY A 5 -5.24 -1.68 -1.22
CA GLY A 5 -4.51 -1.72 0.04
C GLY A 5 -3.02 -1.94 -0.22
N LEU A 6 -2.17 -1.31 0.58
CA LEU A 6 -0.72 -1.40 0.43
C LEU A 6 -0.11 -1.75 1.79
N LEU A 7 0.77 -2.75 1.79
CA LEU A 7 1.47 -3.25 2.97
C LEU A 7 2.98 -3.03 2.80
N PRO A 8 3.52 -1.89 3.25
CA PRO A 8 4.95 -1.63 3.25
C PRO A 8 5.72 -2.65 4.10
N GLN A 9 6.82 -3.12 3.56
CA GLN A 9 7.75 -4.02 4.22
C GLN A 9 8.85 -3.20 4.91
N GLY A 10 9.22 -3.62 6.12
CA GLY A 10 10.07 -2.83 7.00
C GLY A 10 9.24 -1.83 7.82
N GLY A 11 9.45 -1.80 9.14
CA GLY A 11 8.52 -1.19 10.11
C GLY A 11 8.28 0.33 10.02
N ARG A 12 8.70 1.01 8.96
CA ARG A 12 8.45 2.44 8.73
C ARG A 12 7.27 2.65 7.78
N PRO A 13 6.27 3.48 8.15
CA PRO A 13 5.18 3.83 7.26
C PRO A 13 5.64 4.58 6.01
N VAL A 14 5.09 4.17 4.86
CA VAL A 14 5.06 4.99 3.64
C VAL A 14 3.91 5.99 3.80
N ARG A 15 4.18 7.27 3.53
CA ARG A 15 3.20 8.35 3.68
C ARG A 15 2.63 8.78 2.33
N ASP A 16 1.57 9.57 2.39
CA ASP A 16 0.95 10.23 1.24
C ASP A 16 2.00 10.92 0.34
N GLY A 17 1.78 10.84 -0.96
CA GLY A 17 2.64 11.42 -2.00
C GLY A 17 3.85 10.59 -2.40
N ALA A 18 4.09 9.42 -1.80
CA ALA A 18 5.13 8.50 -2.27
C ALA A 18 4.74 7.88 -3.62
N GLU A 19 5.67 7.86 -4.58
CA GLU A 19 5.49 7.19 -5.86
C GLU A 19 5.62 5.67 -5.69
N LEU A 20 4.86 4.92 -6.48
CA LEU A 20 4.98 3.47 -6.57
C LEU A 20 5.63 3.12 -7.91
N ALA A 21 6.64 2.26 -7.87
CA ALA A 21 7.43 1.87 -9.01
C ALA A 21 7.51 0.36 -9.19
N LEU A 22 7.62 -0.08 -10.44
CA LEU A 22 7.96 -1.45 -10.83
C LEU A 22 9.00 -1.37 -11.94
N ASP A 23 10.15 -2.04 -11.74
CA ASP A 23 11.29 -2.02 -12.67
C ASP A 23 11.71 -0.60 -13.10
N GLY A 24 11.70 0.34 -12.14
CA GLY A 24 12.07 1.75 -12.35
C GLY A 24 11.01 2.62 -13.03
N ASN A 25 9.85 2.06 -13.40
CA ASN A 25 8.74 2.82 -13.97
C ASN A 25 7.72 3.18 -12.89
N ILE A 26 7.23 4.42 -12.88
CA ILE A 26 6.17 4.85 -11.96
C ILE A 26 4.84 4.25 -12.43
N VAL A 27 4.24 3.42 -11.57
CA VAL A 27 3.01 2.66 -11.82
C VAL A 27 1.87 3.05 -10.89
N GLY A 28 2.09 4.06 -10.03
CA GLY A 28 1.10 4.48 -9.06
C GLY A 28 1.62 5.48 -8.03
N HIS A 29 0.79 5.75 -7.03
CA HIS A 29 1.15 6.59 -5.89
C HIS A 29 0.35 6.23 -4.64
N VAL A 30 0.93 6.51 -3.48
CA VAL A 30 0.29 6.41 -2.17
C VAL A 30 -0.55 7.66 -1.91
N THR A 31 -1.80 7.47 -1.47
CA THR A 31 -2.75 8.54 -1.13
C THR A 31 -2.92 8.73 0.38
N SER A 32 -2.63 7.70 1.16
CA SER A 32 -2.65 7.78 2.63
C SER A 32 -1.85 6.63 3.21
N GLY A 33 -1.24 6.84 4.39
CA GLY A 33 -0.47 5.79 5.03
C GLY A 33 0.01 6.13 6.43
N GLY A 34 0.13 5.09 7.25
CA GLY A 34 0.45 5.17 8.66
C GLY A 34 0.82 3.82 9.26
N PHE A 35 0.99 3.80 10.58
CA PHE A 35 1.10 2.55 11.33
C PHE A 35 -0.30 2.10 11.72
N ALA A 36 -0.66 0.85 11.46
CA ALA A 36 -1.95 0.27 11.81
C ALA A 36 -1.78 -0.65 13.04
N PRO A 37 -2.16 -0.22 14.25
CA PRO A 37 -1.97 -1.02 15.47
C PRO A 37 -2.67 -2.38 15.42
N SER A 38 -3.82 -2.48 14.73
CA SER A 38 -4.55 -3.74 14.58
C SER A 38 -3.83 -4.78 13.71
N LEU A 39 -2.89 -4.34 12.87
CA LEU A 39 -2.05 -5.21 12.05
C LEU A 39 -0.63 -5.36 12.62
N ASP A 40 -0.31 -4.60 13.67
CA ASP A 40 1.06 -4.41 14.19
C ASP A 40 2.08 -4.09 13.08
N ALA A 41 1.65 -3.33 12.07
CA ALA A 41 2.43 -3.10 10.86
C ALA A 41 2.08 -1.77 10.18
N PRO A 42 2.99 -1.23 9.35
CA PRO A 42 2.66 -0.20 8.38
C PRO A 42 1.53 -0.61 7.43
N ALA A 43 0.67 0.34 7.10
CA ALA A 43 -0.42 0.16 6.16
C ALA A 43 -0.68 1.45 5.40
N ALA A 44 -1.07 1.32 4.14
CA ALA A 44 -1.35 2.45 3.26
C ALA A 44 -2.48 2.14 2.27
N LEU A 45 -2.98 3.20 1.64
CA LEU A 45 -3.83 3.13 0.46
C LEU A 45 -3.13 3.86 -0.69
N GLY A 46 -3.37 3.40 -1.90
CA GLY A 46 -2.86 4.08 -3.08
C GLY A 46 -3.55 3.60 -4.36
N PHE A 47 -3.28 4.33 -5.44
CA PHE A 47 -3.69 3.94 -6.78
C PHE A 47 -2.54 3.28 -7.50
N VAL A 48 -2.79 2.12 -8.09
CA VAL A 48 -1.85 1.39 -8.96
C VAL A 48 -2.46 1.13 -10.33
N GLU A 49 -1.65 0.77 -11.31
CA GLU A 49 -2.15 0.18 -12.56
C GLU A 49 -2.99 -1.06 -12.29
N ALA A 50 -4.03 -1.28 -13.11
CA ALA A 50 -5.01 -2.34 -12.86
C ALA A 50 -4.39 -3.74 -12.84
N ALA A 51 -3.37 -3.97 -13.67
CA ALA A 51 -2.63 -5.24 -13.73
C ALA A 51 -1.88 -5.56 -12.42
N LEU A 52 -1.55 -4.54 -11.61
CA LEU A 52 -0.80 -4.67 -10.36
C LEU A 52 -1.70 -4.68 -9.13
N ALA A 53 -3.01 -4.48 -9.30
CA ALA A 53 -3.95 -4.38 -8.18
C ALA A 53 -4.29 -5.75 -7.54
N THR A 54 -3.89 -6.85 -8.18
CA THR A 54 -4.04 -8.22 -7.65
C THR A 54 -3.31 -8.34 -6.31
N PRO A 55 -4.00 -8.70 -5.21
CA PRO A 55 -3.36 -8.85 -3.91
C PRO A 55 -2.17 -9.82 -3.95
N GLY A 56 -1.11 -9.48 -3.22
CA GLY A 56 0.15 -10.23 -3.21
C GLY A 56 1.16 -9.75 -4.26
N THR A 57 0.83 -8.74 -5.08
CA THR A 57 1.78 -8.18 -6.04
C THR A 57 2.80 -7.29 -5.30
N GLU A 58 4.09 -7.53 -5.53
CA GLU A 58 5.18 -6.73 -4.97
C GLU A 58 5.53 -5.56 -5.91
N ILE A 59 5.64 -4.37 -5.35
CA ILE A 59 6.06 -3.12 -5.99
C ILE A 59 6.95 -2.33 -5.03
N MET A 60 7.61 -1.28 -5.51
CA MET A 60 8.47 -0.44 -4.68
C MET A 60 7.82 0.91 -4.40
N ALA A 61 7.74 1.32 -3.13
CA ALA A 61 7.48 2.71 -2.79
C ALA A 61 8.78 3.50 -2.76
N VAL A 62 8.83 4.61 -3.51
CA VAL A 62 9.98 5.51 -3.54
C VAL A 62 9.80 6.59 -2.49
N VAL A 63 10.54 6.49 -1.38
CA VAL A 63 10.50 7.44 -0.27
C VAL A 63 11.85 8.11 -0.13
N ARG A 64 11.91 9.42 -0.44
CA ARG A 64 13.16 10.23 -0.38
C ARG A 64 14.32 9.58 -1.16
N GLY A 65 14.02 9.04 -2.34
CA GLY A 65 14.99 8.37 -3.21
C GLY A 65 15.43 6.98 -2.75
N ARG A 66 14.75 6.39 -1.75
CA ARG A 66 14.96 5.00 -1.34
C ARG A 66 13.73 4.16 -1.67
N GLU A 67 13.97 2.99 -2.23
CA GLU A 67 12.92 2.01 -2.49
C GLU A 67 12.60 1.23 -1.22
N THR A 68 11.32 1.10 -0.93
CA THR A 68 10.77 0.28 0.15
C THR A 68 9.81 -0.72 -0.48
N PRO A 69 10.01 -2.04 -0.35
CA PRO A 69 9.07 -3.00 -0.90
C PRO A 69 7.68 -2.83 -0.29
N VAL A 70 6.65 -2.95 -1.11
CA VAL A 70 5.24 -2.85 -0.73
C VAL A 70 4.48 -3.97 -1.42
N VAL A 71 3.62 -4.65 -0.68
CA VAL A 71 2.75 -5.69 -1.23
C VAL A 71 1.33 -5.13 -1.35
N THR A 72 0.69 -5.31 -2.50
CA THR A 72 -0.71 -4.95 -2.68
C THR A 72 -1.61 -5.91 -1.90
N ALA A 73 -2.71 -5.40 -1.37
CA ALA A 73 -3.60 -6.14 -0.48
C ALA A 73 -5.06 -5.82 -0.78
N ALA A 74 -5.91 -6.81 -0.55
CA ALA A 74 -7.35 -6.61 -0.61
C ALA A 74 -7.82 -5.64 0.46
N LEU A 75 -8.86 -4.87 0.14
CA LEU A 75 -9.57 -4.04 1.10
C LEU A 75 -10.82 -4.76 1.61
N PRO A 76 -11.22 -4.54 2.87
CA PRO A 76 -10.54 -3.71 3.88
C PRO A 76 -9.29 -4.42 4.44
N LEU A 77 -8.26 -3.64 4.80
CA LEU A 77 -7.02 -4.17 5.38
C LEU A 77 -7.24 -4.86 6.73
N VAL A 78 -8.27 -4.46 7.46
CA VAL A 78 -8.71 -5.10 8.71
C VAL A 78 -10.19 -5.44 8.55
N PRO A 79 -10.62 -6.68 8.82
CA PRO A 79 -12.02 -7.07 8.72
C PRO A 79 -12.93 -6.17 9.57
N HIS A 80 -14.02 -5.68 8.98
CA HIS A 80 -15.02 -4.93 9.72
C HIS A 80 -15.77 -5.82 10.71
N ARG A 81 -16.09 -5.27 11.89
CA ARG A 81 -16.93 -5.91 12.92
C ARG A 81 -18.23 -5.13 13.09
N TYR A 82 -18.98 -5.00 12.01
CA TYR A 82 -20.26 -4.30 12.04
C TYR A 82 -21.30 -5.10 12.81
N ILE A 83 -21.97 -4.46 13.77
CA ILE A 83 -23.17 -5.01 14.39
C ILE A 83 -24.31 -4.85 13.37
N ARG A 84 -24.96 -5.96 13.01
CA ARG A 84 -26.15 -5.95 12.16
C ARG A 84 -27.34 -6.27 13.06
N GLY A 85 -28.27 -5.33 13.18
CA GLY A 85 -29.54 -5.46 13.90
C GLY A 85 -30.70 -5.17 12.96
#